data_AF-C8W6H7-F1
#
_entry.id   AF-C8W6H7-F1
#
_cell.length_a   1.000
_cell.length_b   1.000
_cell.length_c   1.000
_cell.angle_alpha   90.00
_cell.angle_beta   90.00
_cell.angle_gamma   90.00
#
_symmetry.space_group_name_H-M   'P 1'
#
loop_
_entity.id
_entity.type
_entity.pdbx_description
1 polymer ?
#
loop_
_entity_poly.entity_id
_entity_poly.type
_entity_poly.pdbx_seq_one_letter_code
_entity_poly.pdbx_strand_id
1 'polypeptide(L)'
;MKFLYMTDTHIRGNSPQGRLDNFPETLARKLSEVVQLANRLEVAALLHGGDLFDTPNPTLAVTGIFTDILKQCRAPVIAVAGNHDLFAYNPATLGRTMLGFLARLGLLKLLQPGERLYFKSPNLTVQLTGQHFHAELDREEPRRGYLTDKKDCDLAVHMVHGMLLQKNIFPGALYTLIEHIAPHTQADFTLCGHAHLGFADTKINERYFINPGAMVRLSAMPEEISRRPQVVLLDFSSAAAKYSKIPLQSALPGEQVLDRSHIDAKVFQEEKLAAFVQSIKAAGEYEISDINDIVNNIAVSKKLPDEVREEALKRLAAVQETLS
;
A
#
# COMPACT_ATOMS: atom_id res chain seq x y z
N MET A 1 6.29 -15.94 -23.26
CA MET A 1 5.05 -15.67 -22.50
C MET A 1 5.29 -14.48 -21.58
N LYS A 2 4.35 -13.55 -21.39
CA LYS A 2 4.54 -12.33 -20.58
C LYS A 2 3.43 -12.13 -19.57
N PHE A 3 3.72 -11.52 -18.44
CA PHE A 3 2.74 -11.09 -17.44
C PHE A 3 3.02 -9.64 -17.04
N LEU A 4 1.97 -8.84 -16.85
CA LEU A 4 2.11 -7.50 -16.27
C LEU A 4 1.54 -7.53 -14.86
N TYR A 5 2.26 -6.99 -13.89
CA TYR A 5 1.85 -6.96 -12.48
C TYR A 5 1.79 -5.53 -11.96
N MET A 6 0.67 -5.21 -11.31
CA MET A 6 0.44 -3.99 -10.54
C MET A 6 -0.20 -4.36 -9.20
N THR A 7 -0.24 -3.43 -8.25
CA THR A 7 -0.82 -3.67 -6.93
C THR A 7 -1.22 -2.35 -6.28
N ASP A 8 -2.06 -2.42 -5.24
CA ASP A 8 -2.42 -1.32 -4.37
C ASP A 8 -2.93 -0.12 -5.20
N THR A 9 -3.97 -0.38 -5.99
CA THR A 9 -4.58 0.65 -6.83
C THR A 9 -5.44 1.60 -5.99
N HIS A 10 -6.05 1.12 -4.89
CA HIS A 10 -6.88 1.92 -3.99
C HIS A 10 -7.91 2.78 -4.73
N ILE A 11 -8.71 2.14 -5.59
CA ILE A 11 -9.79 2.82 -6.31
C ILE A 11 -10.73 3.48 -5.30
N ARG A 12 -10.90 4.79 -5.43
CA ARG A 12 -11.78 5.63 -4.61
C ARG A 12 -12.27 6.86 -5.37
N GLY A 13 -13.36 7.45 -4.89
CA GLY A 13 -14.04 8.59 -5.50
C GLY A 13 -13.64 9.97 -4.96
N ASN A 14 -12.73 10.05 -4.00
CA ASN A 14 -12.27 11.29 -3.38
C ASN A 14 -10.74 11.37 -3.37
N SER A 15 -10.22 12.59 -3.26
CA SER A 15 -8.79 12.83 -3.10
C SER A 15 -8.35 12.65 -1.64
N PRO A 16 -7.33 11.83 -1.36
CA PRO A 16 -6.67 11.79 -0.06
C PRO A 16 -6.11 13.15 0.36
N GLN A 17 -5.91 13.33 1.66
CA GLN A 17 -5.27 14.52 2.20
C GLN A 17 -3.87 14.71 1.60
N GLY A 18 -3.52 15.94 1.27
CA GLY A 18 -2.25 16.28 0.64
C GLY A 18 -2.24 16.10 -0.88
N ARG A 19 -3.32 15.65 -1.52
CA ARG A 19 -3.39 15.65 -2.99
C ARG A 19 -3.71 17.05 -3.52
N LEU A 20 -2.95 17.48 -4.53
CA LEU A 20 -3.15 18.74 -5.25
C LEU A 20 -4.00 18.55 -6.53
N ASP A 21 -4.16 17.32 -6.98
CA ASP A 21 -4.86 16.95 -8.20
C ASP A 21 -6.18 16.17 -7.93
N ASN A 22 -6.98 16.01 -8.98
CA ASN A 22 -8.15 15.13 -8.94
C ASN A 22 -7.67 13.67 -8.90
N PHE A 23 -7.71 13.05 -7.72
CA PHE A 23 -7.17 11.71 -7.53
C PHE A 23 -7.92 10.63 -8.33
N PRO A 24 -9.27 10.58 -8.35
CA PRO A 24 -10.01 9.69 -9.23
C PRO A 24 -9.60 9.76 -10.70
N GLU A 25 -9.40 10.96 -11.26
CA GLU A 25 -8.94 11.13 -12.65
C GLU A 25 -7.51 10.63 -12.85
N THR A 26 -6.62 10.88 -11.89
CA THR A 26 -5.25 10.35 -11.91
C THR A 26 -5.21 8.83 -11.82
N LEU A 27 -6.06 8.23 -10.99
CA LEU A 27 -6.26 6.77 -10.93
C LEU A 27 -6.71 6.23 -12.29
N ALA A 28 -7.74 6.83 -12.90
CA ALA A 28 -8.30 6.38 -14.17
C ALA A 28 -7.29 6.45 -15.31
N ARG A 29 -6.52 7.55 -15.40
CA ARG A 29 -5.44 7.71 -16.40
C ARG A 29 -4.37 6.63 -16.26
N LYS A 30 -3.89 6.40 -15.03
CA LYS A 30 -2.87 5.38 -14.76
C LYS A 30 -3.35 3.97 -15.05
N LEU A 31 -4.57 3.61 -14.61
CA LEU A 31 -5.11 2.30 -14.87
C LEU A 31 -5.33 2.07 -16.37
N SER A 32 -5.80 3.10 -17.09
CA SER A 32 -5.95 3.04 -18.55
C SER A 32 -4.60 2.84 -19.24
N GLU A 33 -3.55 3.53 -18.80
CA GLU A 33 -2.19 3.30 -19.30
C GLU A 33 -1.74 1.85 -19.06
N VAL A 34 -1.96 1.30 -17.86
CA VAL A 34 -1.59 -0.09 -17.55
C VAL A 34 -2.35 -1.08 -18.46
N VAL A 35 -3.64 -0.87 -18.68
CA VAL A 35 -4.46 -1.70 -19.57
C VAL A 35 -3.95 -1.62 -21.02
N GLN A 36 -3.64 -0.42 -21.52
CA GLN A 36 -3.06 -0.22 -22.84
C GLN A 36 -1.68 -0.87 -22.97
N LEU A 37 -0.85 -0.79 -21.93
CA LEU A 37 0.46 -1.43 -21.85
C LEU A 37 0.33 -2.95 -21.90
N ALA A 38 -0.57 -3.54 -21.11
CA ALA A 38 -0.87 -4.97 -21.11
C ALA A 38 -1.30 -5.45 -22.50
N ASN A 39 -2.20 -4.70 -23.15
CA ASN A 39 -2.68 -5.00 -24.50
C ASN A 39 -1.55 -4.92 -25.55
N ARG A 40 -0.73 -3.87 -25.50
CA ARG A 40 0.39 -3.67 -26.43
C ARG A 40 1.50 -4.71 -26.27
N LEU A 41 1.73 -5.17 -25.04
CA LEU A 41 2.73 -6.20 -24.75
C LEU A 41 2.22 -7.63 -24.96
N GLU A 42 0.92 -7.78 -25.27
CA GLU A 42 0.26 -9.07 -25.48
C GLU A 42 0.50 -10.03 -24.30
N VAL A 43 0.27 -9.53 -23.09
CA VAL A 43 0.48 -10.32 -21.88
C VAL A 43 -0.52 -11.47 -21.79
N ALA A 44 -0.10 -12.59 -21.22
CA ALA A 44 -0.93 -13.75 -20.95
C ALA A 44 -1.96 -13.47 -19.83
N ALA A 45 -1.61 -12.60 -18.88
CA ALA A 45 -2.52 -12.07 -17.87
C ALA A 45 -2.02 -10.73 -17.33
N LEU A 46 -2.98 -9.90 -16.90
CA LEU A 46 -2.73 -8.75 -16.04
C LEU A 46 -2.97 -9.19 -14.59
N LEU A 47 -1.93 -9.09 -13.77
CA LEU A 47 -1.89 -9.54 -12.39
C LEU A 47 -2.07 -8.36 -11.44
N HIS A 48 -2.98 -8.48 -10.47
CA HIS A 48 -3.23 -7.47 -9.44
C HIS A 48 -2.92 -8.02 -8.04
N GLY A 49 -1.97 -7.41 -7.35
CA GLY A 49 -1.46 -7.85 -6.04
C GLY A 49 -2.36 -7.62 -4.84
N GLY A 50 -3.57 -7.10 -5.02
CA GLY A 50 -4.54 -6.78 -3.96
C GLY A 50 -4.64 -5.29 -3.66
N ASP A 51 -5.63 -4.93 -2.84
CA ASP A 51 -6.09 -3.55 -2.61
C ASP A 51 -6.49 -2.87 -3.92
N LEU A 52 -7.39 -3.55 -4.65
CA LEU A 52 -7.97 -2.99 -5.87
C LEU A 52 -8.82 -1.76 -5.51
N PHE A 53 -9.64 -1.89 -4.47
CA PHE A 53 -10.44 -0.81 -3.93
C PHE A 53 -9.87 -0.31 -2.61
N ASP A 54 -10.04 0.98 -2.34
CA ASP A 54 -9.61 1.59 -1.06
C ASP A 54 -10.52 1.20 0.11
N THR A 55 -11.73 0.74 -0.18
CA THR A 55 -12.68 0.22 0.80
C THR A 55 -13.43 -0.96 0.19
N PRO A 56 -14.03 -1.86 1.01
CA PRO A 56 -14.66 -3.06 0.47
C PRO A 56 -15.86 -2.78 -0.45
N ASN A 57 -16.58 -1.67 -0.21
CA ASN A 57 -17.77 -1.26 -0.96
C ASN A 57 -17.68 0.22 -1.38
N PRO A 58 -16.87 0.54 -2.41
CA PRO A 58 -16.92 1.84 -3.05
C PRO A 58 -18.30 2.09 -3.68
N THR A 59 -18.57 3.35 -4.07
CA THR A 59 -19.81 3.68 -4.75
C THR A 59 -19.91 3.00 -6.12
N LEU A 60 -21.13 2.75 -6.59
CA LEU A 60 -21.38 2.15 -7.91
C LEU A 60 -20.83 3.02 -9.05
N ALA A 61 -20.91 4.35 -8.92
CA ALA A 61 -20.38 5.27 -9.92
C ALA A 61 -18.86 5.12 -10.09
N VAL A 62 -18.11 5.09 -8.99
CA VAL A 62 -16.67 4.85 -9.01
C VAL A 62 -16.39 3.45 -9.58
N THR A 63 -17.08 2.43 -9.07
CA THR A 63 -16.90 1.04 -9.53
C THR A 63 -17.11 0.92 -11.04
N GLY A 64 -18.17 1.54 -11.59
CA GLY A 64 -18.49 1.48 -13.02
C GLY A 64 -17.35 2.02 -13.89
N ILE A 65 -16.83 3.21 -13.57
CA ILE A 65 -15.73 3.84 -14.31
C ILE A 65 -14.51 2.91 -14.40
N PHE A 66 -14.06 2.40 -13.25
CA PHE A 66 -12.83 1.59 -13.22
C PHE A 66 -13.04 0.18 -13.79
N THR A 67 -14.23 -0.38 -13.64
CA THR A 67 -14.60 -1.65 -14.28
C THR A 67 -14.59 -1.53 -15.80
N ASP A 68 -15.09 -0.42 -16.35
CA ASP A 68 -15.07 -0.17 -17.79
C ASP A 68 -13.64 -0.03 -18.34
N ILE A 69 -12.71 0.52 -17.55
CA ILE A 69 -11.29 0.53 -17.90
C ILE A 69 -10.71 -0.89 -17.89
N LEU A 70 -10.93 -1.66 -16.82
CA LEU A 70 -10.42 -3.03 -16.70
C LEU A 70 -10.93 -3.95 -17.81
N LYS A 71 -12.20 -3.82 -18.21
CA LYS A 71 -12.81 -4.59 -19.31
C LYS A 71 -12.17 -4.35 -20.67
N GLN A 72 -11.42 -3.27 -20.85
CA GLN A 72 -10.66 -3.03 -22.08
C GLN A 72 -9.37 -3.87 -22.14
N CYS A 73 -8.98 -4.55 -21.06
CA CYS A 73 -7.87 -5.49 -21.08
C CYS A 73 -8.26 -6.75 -21.87
N ARG A 74 -7.49 -7.06 -22.91
CA ARG A 74 -7.68 -8.24 -23.76
C ARG A 74 -7.28 -9.53 -23.05
N ALA A 75 -6.31 -9.42 -22.13
CA ALA A 75 -5.86 -10.52 -21.29
C ALA A 75 -6.76 -10.66 -20.06
N PRO A 76 -6.88 -11.85 -19.46
CA PRO A 76 -7.58 -12.00 -18.19
C PRO A 76 -6.90 -11.16 -17.10
N VAL A 77 -7.72 -10.44 -16.32
CA VAL A 77 -7.29 -9.77 -15.10
C VAL A 77 -7.40 -10.76 -13.95
N ILE A 78 -6.31 -11.03 -13.26
CA ILE A 78 -6.22 -12.00 -12.16
C ILE A 78 -5.74 -11.27 -10.92
N ALA A 79 -6.51 -11.36 -9.83
CA ALA A 79 -6.23 -10.63 -8.60
C ALA A 79 -6.18 -11.56 -7.39
N VAL A 80 -5.45 -11.14 -6.36
CA VAL A 80 -5.69 -11.54 -4.96
C VAL A 80 -6.40 -10.39 -4.23
N ALA A 81 -7.08 -10.68 -3.13
CA ALA A 81 -7.67 -9.65 -2.28
C ALA A 81 -6.63 -9.10 -1.29
N GLY A 82 -6.57 -7.78 -1.15
CA GLY A 82 -5.81 -7.12 -0.09
C GLY A 82 -6.66 -6.82 1.14
N ASN A 83 -6.10 -6.10 2.12
CA ASN A 83 -6.79 -5.79 3.37
C ASN A 83 -7.91 -4.75 3.19
N HIS A 84 -7.78 -3.80 2.28
CA HIS A 84 -8.80 -2.79 1.97
C HIS A 84 -9.98 -3.36 1.19
N ASP A 85 -9.76 -4.46 0.48
CA ASP A 85 -10.83 -5.19 -0.24
C ASP A 85 -11.77 -5.97 0.71
N LEU A 86 -11.48 -6.02 2.02
CA LEU A 86 -12.15 -6.87 3.02
C LEU A 86 -12.77 -6.06 4.17
N PHE A 87 -13.95 -6.48 4.64
CA PHE A 87 -14.52 -5.90 5.86
C PHE A 87 -13.77 -6.40 7.09
N ALA A 88 -13.29 -5.46 7.91
CA ALA A 88 -12.58 -5.75 9.16
C ALA A 88 -11.47 -6.80 8.97
N TYR A 89 -10.77 -6.74 7.83
CA TYR A 89 -9.64 -7.62 7.53
C TYR A 89 -9.98 -9.12 7.50
N ASN A 90 -11.25 -9.46 7.34
CA ASN A 90 -11.75 -10.83 7.42
C ASN A 90 -12.02 -11.42 6.02
N PRO A 91 -11.25 -12.45 5.58
CA PRO A 91 -11.44 -13.11 4.28
C PRO A 91 -12.83 -13.69 4.05
N ALA A 92 -13.54 -14.11 5.12
CA ALA A 92 -14.90 -14.63 5.00
C ALA A 92 -15.90 -13.61 4.44
N THR A 93 -15.54 -12.33 4.47
CA THR A 93 -16.38 -11.24 3.96
C THR A 93 -16.21 -10.97 2.47
N LEU A 94 -15.19 -11.56 1.83
CA LEU A 94 -14.85 -11.29 0.43
C LEU A 94 -16.02 -11.49 -0.53
N GLY A 95 -16.86 -12.52 -0.30
CA GLY A 95 -18.03 -12.80 -1.14
C GLY A 95 -19.12 -11.72 -1.16
N ARG A 96 -19.09 -10.76 -0.22
CA ARG A 96 -20.03 -9.62 -0.14
C ARG A 96 -19.38 -8.25 -0.38
N THR A 97 -18.13 -8.22 -0.83
CA THR A 97 -17.43 -6.98 -1.19
C THR A 97 -17.57 -6.71 -2.69
N MET A 98 -17.21 -5.50 -3.13
CA MET A 98 -17.26 -5.15 -4.55
C MET A 98 -16.27 -5.99 -5.37
N LEU A 99 -15.08 -6.28 -4.84
CA LEU A 99 -14.12 -7.17 -5.49
C LEU A 99 -14.72 -8.58 -5.70
N GLY A 100 -15.33 -9.16 -4.66
CA GLY A 100 -15.98 -10.47 -4.77
C GLY A 100 -17.17 -10.46 -5.73
N PHE A 101 -17.95 -9.38 -5.75
CA PHE A 101 -19.05 -9.20 -6.70
C PHE A 101 -18.56 -9.17 -8.15
N LEU A 102 -17.54 -8.36 -8.47
CA LEU A 102 -16.95 -8.31 -9.82
C LEU A 102 -16.36 -9.66 -10.25
N ALA A 103 -15.72 -10.37 -9.33
CA ALA A 103 -15.20 -11.71 -9.58
C ALA A 103 -16.32 -12.71 -9.92
N ARG A 104 -17.45 -12.66 -9.19
CA ARG A 104 -18.62 -13.51 -9.43
C ARG A 104 -19.29 -13.23 -10.79
N LEU A 105 -19.22 -11.99 -11.27
CA LEU A 105 -19.68 -11.61 -12.61
C LEU A 105 -18.71 -12.01 -13.73
N GLY A 106 -17.53 -12.55 -13.39
CA GLY A 106 -16.51 -12.94 -14.38
C GLY A 106 -15.76 -11.75 -14.99
N LEU A 107 -15.83 -10.56 -14.38
CA LEU A 107 -15.13 -9.36 -14.87
C LEU A 107 -13.63 -9.38 -14.53
N LEU A 108 -13.26 -10.14 -13.50
CA LEU A 108 -11.89 -10.50 -13.16
C LEU A 108 -11.87 -11.89 -12.52
N LYS A 109 -10.72 -12.55 -12.50
CA LYS A 109 -10.52 -13.79 -11.76
C LYS A 109 -9.89 -13.51 -10.41
N LEU A 110 -10.58 -13.88 -9.33
CA LEU A 110 -10.02 -13.86 -7.99
C LEU A 110 -9.35 -15.21 -7.69
N LEU A 111 -8.02 -15.22 -7.66
CA LEU A 111 -7.21 -16.42 -7.47
C LEU A 111 -7.26 -16.87 -6.00
N GLN A 112 -7.94 -17.99 -5.73
CA GLN A 112 -8.17 -18.44 -4.35
C GLN A 112 -6.89 -19.01 -3.72
N PRO A 113 -6.68 -18.83 -2.40
CA PRO A 113 -5.61 -19.53 -1.68
C PRO A 113 -5.62 -21.04 -1.94
N GLY A 114 -4.48 -21.59 -2.33
CA GLY A 114 -4.31 -23.01 -2.69
C GLY A 114 -4.66 -23.37 -4.14
N GLU A 115 -5.33 -22.49 -4.89
CA GLU A 115 -5.58 -22.67 -6.32
C GLU A 115 -4.28 -22.49 -7.12
N ARG A 116 -4.10 -23.32 -8.16
CA ARG A 116 -2.98 -23.23 -9.11
C ARG A 116 -3.54 -23.01 -10.51
N LEU A 117 -3.11 -21.92 -11.15
CA LEU A 117 -3.35 -21.69 -12.57
C LEU A 117 -2.11 -22.04 -13.36
N TYR A 118 -2.32 -22.62 -14.54
CA TYR A 118 -1.25 -23.01 -15.42
C TYR A 118 -1.39 -22.28 -16.75
N PHE A 119 -0.35 -21.53 -17.11
CA PHE A 119 -0.19 -20.93 -18.42
C PHE A 119 0.79 -21.77 -19.21
N LYS A 120 0.37 -22.27 -20.37
CA LYS A 120 1.18 -23.17 -21.20
C LYS A 120 1.57 -22.52 -22.52
N SER A 121 2.79 -22.78 -22.93
CA SER A 121 3.31 -22.58 -24.28
C SER A 121 4.09 -23.85 -24.68
N PRO A 122 4.48 -24.04 -25.96
CA PRO A 122 5.05 -25.30 -26.43
C PRO A 122 6.19 -25.87 -25.57
N ASN A 123 7.02 -24.99 -24.98
CA ASN A 123 8.21 -25.38 -24.21
C ASN A 123 8.26 -24.79 -22.79
N LEU A 124 7.15 -24.23 -22.28
CA LEU A 124 7.12 -23.61 -20.96
C LEU A 124 5.73 -23.69 -20.36
N THR A 125 5.65 -24.22 -19.13
CA THR A 125 4.51 -24.19 -18.24
C THR A 125 4.81 -23.31 -17.04
N VAL A 126 4.02 -22.26 -16.86
CA VAL A 126 4.10 -21.36 -15.70
C VAL A 126 2.93 -21.62 -14.76
N GLN A 127 3.25 -21.95 -13.51
CA GLN A 127 2.29 -22.00 -12.41
C GLN A 127 2.11 -20.60 -11.81
N LEU A 128 0.88 -20.16 -11.65
CA LEU A 128 0.50 -18.96 -10.89
C LEU A 128 -0.31 -19.38 -9.66
N THR A 129 0.12 -18.91 -8.50
CA THR A 129 -0.56 -19.08 -7.21
C THR A 129 -0.77 -17.74 -6.54
N GLY A 130 -1.69 -17.67 -5.59
CA GLY A 130 -2.06 -16.44 -4.92
C GLY A 130 -2.41 -16.66 -3.44
N GLN A 131 -2.09 -15.67 -2.61
CA GLN A 131 -2.53 -15.58 -1.23
C GLN A 131 -3.19 -14.23 -0.98
N HIS A 132 -4.43 -14.26 -0.50
CA HIS A 132 -5.14 -13.08 -0.03
C HIS A 132 -4.57 -12.60 1.31
N PHE A 133 -4.75 -11.32 1.60
CA PHE A 133 -4.52 -10.81 2.93
C PHE A 133 -5.41 -11.53 3.97
N HIS A 134 -4.84 -11.77 5.16
CA HIS A 134 -5.59 -12.02 6.39
C HIS A 134 -4.78 -11.53 7.59
N ALA A 135 -5.45 -11.23 8.71
CA ALA A 135 -4.81 -10.61 9.88
C ALA A 135 -3.66 -11.41 10.50
N GLU A 136 -3.63 -12.73 10.26
CA GLU A 136 -2.60 -13.63 10.80
C GLU A 136 -1.44 -13.90 9.81
N LEU A 137 -1.50 -13.40 8.57
CA LEU A 137 -0.52 -13.69 7.52
C LEU A 137 0.91 -13.34 7.97
N ASP A 138 1.05 -12.18 8.60
CA ASP A 138 2.29 -11.66 9.19
C ASP A 138 2.49 -12.02 10.66
N ARG A 139 1.76 -13.05 11.16
CA ARG A 139 2.01 -13.73 12.45
C ARG A 139 2.29 -15.23 12.38
N GLU A 140 1.78 -15.92 11.36
CA GLU A 140 1.85 -17.38 11.26
C GLU A 140 3.28 -17.94 11.19
N GLU A 141 3.49 -19.07 11.89
CA GLU A 141 4.71 -19.87 11.81
C GLU A 141 4.35 -21.35 11.56
N PRO A 142 4.79 -21.97 10.44
CA PRO A 142 5.52 -21.33 9.35
C PRO A 142 4.63 -20.37 8.57
N ARG A 143 5.25 -19.39 7.92
CA ARG A 143 4.69 -18.32 7.09
C ARG A 143 3.96 -18.81 5.82
N ARG A 144 3.01 -19.74 5.93
CA ARG A 144 2.47 -20.55 4.82
C ARG A 144 1.91 -19.73 3.67
N GLY A 145 1.29 -18.58 3.95
CA GLY A 145 0.76 -17.70 2.92
C GLY A 145 1.81 -17.13 1.95
N TYR A 146 3.10 -17.21 2.29
CA TYR A 146 4.21 -16.80 1.42
C TYR A 146 4.91 -17.98 0.73
N LEU A 147 4.54 -19.21 1.08
CA LEU A 147 5.20 -20.42 0.61
C LEU A 147 4.38 -21.06 -0.51
N THR A 148 5.05 -21.39 -1.61
CA THR A 148 4.46 -22.21 -2.66
C THR A 148 5.38 -23.36 -3.02
N ASP A 149 4.78 -24.50 -3.39
CA ASP A 149 5.49 -25.59 -4.02
C ASP A 149 5.35 -25.50 -5.55
N LYS A 150 6.41 -25.85 -6.27
CA LYS A 150 6.43 -25.98 -7.72
C LYS A 150 5.83 -27.34 -8.08
N LYS A 151 4.73 -27.36 -8.85
CA LYS A 151 4.04 -28.60 -9.21
C LYS A 151 3.66 -28.59 -10.68
N ASP A 152 4.17 -29.57 -11.43
CA ASP A 152 3.86 -29.78 -12.86
C ASP A 152 4.12 -28.52 -13.74
N CYS A 153 5.17 -27.76 -13.41
CA CYS A 153 5.54 -26.53 -14.11
C CYS A 153 7.05 -26.29 -14.11
N ASP A 154 7.52 -25.49 -15.07
CA ASP A 154 8.91 -25.08 -15.20
C ASP A 154 9.21 -23.84 -14.33
N LEU A 155 8.27 -22.89 -14.28
CA LEU A 155 8.34 -21.67 -13.48
C LEU A 155 7.12 -21.53 -12.56
N ALA A 156 7.35 -21.03 -11.35
CA ALA A 156 6.32 -20.73 -10.35
C ALA A 156 6.33 -19.23 -10.01
N VAL A 157 5.18 -18.59 -10.20
CA VAL A 157 4.90 -17.20 -9.79
C VAL A 157 3.89 -17.25 -8.64
N HIS A 158 4.17 -16.52 -7.57
CA HIS A 158 3.29 -16.40 -6.40
C HIS A 158 2.95 -14.94 -6.15
N MET A 159 1.66 -14.62 -6.06
CA MET A 159 1.18 -13.30 -5.64
C MET A 159 0.75 -13.35 -4.17
N VAL A 160 1.15 -12.36 -3.38
CA VAL A 160 0.75 -12.28 -1.97
C VAL A 160 0.48 -10.83 -1.57
N HIS A 161 -0.59 -10.61 -0.83
CA HIS A 161 -0.89 -9.31 -0.23
C HIS A 161 -0.63 -9.36 1.28
N GLY A 162 0.62 -9.09 1.65
CA GLY A 162 1.07 -9.06 3.04
C GLY A 162 2.34 -8.23 3.19
N MET A 163 2.73 -7.92 4.43
CA MET A 163 3.84 -7.02 4.75
C MET A 163 5.21 -7.72 4.63
N LEU A 164 5.53 -8.20 3.41
CA LEU A 164 6.85 -8.76 3.11
C LEU A 164 7.87 -7.64 2.90
N LEU A 165 9.00 -7.68 3.63
CA LEU A 165 10.02 -6.64 3.62
C LEU A 165 11.43 -7.22 3.60
N GLN A 166 12.39 -6.45 3.08
CA GLN A 166 13.81 -6.82 3.13
C GLN A 166 14.41 -6.62 4.54
N LYS A 167 13.93 -5.62 5.27
CA LYS A 167 14.33 -5.29 6.64
C LYS A 167 13.16 -4.66 7.38
N ASN A 168 13.15 -4.73 8.71
CA ASN A 168 12.16 -4.01 9.50
C ASN A 168 12.39 -2.50 9.37
N ILE A 169 11.36 -1.79 8.90
CA ILE A 169 11.35 -0.34 8.73
C ILE A 169 10.23 0.35 9.55
N PHE A 170 9.35 -0.42 10.20
CA PHE A 170 8.19 0.09 10.92
C PHE A 170 8.10 -0.52 12.32
N PRO A 171 8.65 0.17 13.35
CA PRO A 171 8.53 -0.28 14.73
C PRO A 171 7.06 -0.51 15.12
N GLY A 172 6.72 -1.72 15.58
CA GLY A 172 5.37 -2.08 16.03
C GLY A 172 4.41 -2.60 14.96
N ALA A 173 4.75 -2.52 13.66
CA ALA A 173 3.97 -3.18 12.61
C ALA A 173 4.30 -4.68 12.53
N LEU A 174 3.32 -5.49 12.16
CA LEU A 174 3.56 -6.89 11.81
C LEU A 174 4.19 -6.96 10.42
N TYR A 175 5.21 -7.79 10.28
CA TYR A 175 5.91 -7.98 9.02
C TYR A 175 6.48 -9.38 8.90
N THR A 176 6.79 -9.75 7.66
CA THR A 176 7.55 -10.95 7.32
C THR A 176 8.82 -10.54 6.60
N LEU A 177 9.97 -11.12 6.96
CA LEU A 177 11.23 -10.84 6.27
C LEU A 177 11.42 -11.80 5.09
N ILE A 178 11.92 -11.26 3.97
CA ILE A 178 12.25 -12.05 2.79
C ILE A 178 13.21 -13.20 3.13
N GLU A 179 14.18 -12.97 4.02
CA GLU A 179 15.14 -14.00 4.44
C GLU A 179 14.50 -15.19 5.16
N HIS A 180 13.35 -15.00 5.82
CA HIS A 180 12.59 -16.07 6.44
C HIS A 180 11.74 -16.87 5.45
N ILE A 181 11.48 -16.31 4.26
CA ILE A 181 10.68 -16.96 3.21
C ILE A 181 11.57 -17.66 2.19
N ALA A 182 12.66 -17.00 1.82
CA ALA A 182 13.52 -17.39 0.71
C ALA A 182 14.08 -18.81 0.78
N PRO A 183 14.40 -19.41 1.95
CA PRO A 183 14.82 -20.82 2.02
C PRO A 183 13.69 -21.82 1.73
N HIS A 184 12.44 -21.45 2.04
CA HIS A 184 11.33 -22.41 2.12
C HIS A 184 10.38 -22.38 0.92
N THR A 185 10.21 -21.24 0.23
CA THR A 185 9.31 -21.14 -0.93
C THR A 185 9.95 -21.69 -2.20
N GLN A 186 9.22 -22.38 -3.07
CA GLN A 186 9.71 -22.80 -4.40
C GLN A 186 9.28 -21.85 -5.53
N ALA A 187 8.70 -20.68 -5.20
CA ALA A 187 8.45 -19.64 -6.18
C ALA A 187 9.76 -19.14 -6.80
N ASP A 188 9.81 -19.06 -8.13
CA ASP A 188 10.89 -18.33 -8.82
C ASP A 188 10.65 -16.82 -8.71
N PHE A 189 9.38 -16.38 -8.73
CA PHE A 189 8.98 -14.98 -8.56
C PHE A 189 7.88 -14.86 -7.50
N THR A 190 8.15 -14.11 -6.43
CA THR A 190 7.17 -13.71 -5.42
C THR A 190 6.85 -12.23 -5.61
N LEU A 191 5.61 -11.94 -6.01
CA LEU A 191 5.09 -10.60 -6.27
C LEU A 191 4.26 -10.15 -5.08
N CYS A 192 4.67 -9.06 -4.42
CA CYS A 192 4.06 -8.60 -3.17
C CYS A 192 3.36 -7.25 -3.32
N GLY A 193 2.19 -7.12 -2.67
CA GLY A 193 1.49 -5.85 -2.44
C GLY A 193 1.70 -5.31 -1.03
N HIS A 194 0.74 -4.51 -0.53
CA HIS A 194 0.60 -4.00 0.84
C HIS A 194 1.63 -2.94 1.27
N ALA A 195 2.92 -3.15 0.97
CA ALA A 195 3.94 -2.14 1.19
C ALA A 195 3.91 -1.10 0.05
N HIS A 196 3.19 0.02 0.24
CA HIS A 196 2.93 1.01 -0.82
C HIS A 196 4.17 1.66 -1.44
N LEU A 197 5.26 1.79 -0.69
CA LEU A 197 6.54 2.29 -1.21
C LEU A 197 7.25 1.26 -2.11
N GLY A 198 6.85 0.00 -2.00
CA GLY A 198 7.59 -1.14 -2.51
C GLY A 198 8.89 -1.36 -1.73
N PHE A 199 9.75 -2.20 -2.27
CA PHE A 199 11.09 -2.44 -1.74
C PHE A 199 12.08 -2.71 -2.87
N ALA A 200 13.37 -2.68 -2.53
CA ALA A 200 14.44 -2.98 -3.48
C ALA A 200 14.33 -4.43 -3.96
N ASP A 201 14.47 -4.64 -5.26
CA ASP A 201 14.34 -5.97 -5.84
C ASP A 201 15.38 -6.89 -5.23
N THR A 202 14.91 -7.98 -4.63
CA THR A 202 15.74 -8.88 -3.83
C THR A 202 15.80 -10.23 -4.51
N LYS A 203 17.03 -10.76 -4.67
CA LYS A 203 17.28 -12.11 -5.20
C LYS A 203 18.04 -12.92 -4.16
N ILE A 204 17.47 -14.05 -3.73
CA ILE A 204 18.10 -14.98 -2.79
C ILE A 204 17.91 -16.40 -3.35
N ASN A 205 18.99 -17.17 -3.48
CA ASN A 205 18.95 -18.55 -3.99
C ASN A 205 18.21 -18.71 -5.33
N GLU A 206 18.49 -17.81 -6.28
CA GLU A 206 17.80 -17.75 -7.59
C GLU A 206 16.29 -17.42 -7.57
N ARG A 207 15.75 -17.05 -6.40
CA ARG A 207 14.35 -16.64 -6.23
C ARG A 207 14.24 -15.12 -6.13
N TYR A 208 13.28 -14.55 -6.84
CA TYR A 208 13.06 -13.11 -6.92
C TYR A 208 11.88 -12.69 -6.04
N PHE A 209 12.06 -11.61 -5.27
CA PHE A 209 11.05 -10.98 -4.45
C PHE A 209 10.89 -9.54 -4.94
N ILE A 210 9.69 -9.19 -5.39
CA ILE A 210 9.45 -7.96 -6.13
C ILE A 210 8.18 -7.30 -5.60
N ASN A 211 8.29 -6.02 -5.25
CA ASN A 211 7.15 -5.13 -5.02
C ASN A 211 7.42 -3.80 -5.75
N PRO A 212 6.61 -3.42 -6.77
CA PRO A 212 6.79 -2.17 -7.50
C PRO A 212 6.37 -0.92 -6.69
N GLY A 213 5.75 -1.13 -5.54
CA GLY A 213 4.97 -0.15 -4.81
C GLY A 213 3.58 0.02 -5.41
N ALA A 214 2.75 0.81 -4.72
CA ALA A 214 1.40 1.12 -5.16
C ALA A 214 1.42 1.86 -6.50
N MET A 215 0.43 1.59 -7.36
CA MET A 215 0.24 2.29 -8.64
C MET A 215 0.01 3.80 -8.46
N VAL A 216 -0.36 4.20 -7.24
CA VAL A 216 -0.67 5.57 -6.84
C VAL A 216 0.04 5.96 -5.56
N ARG A 217 0.19 7.28 -5.37
CA ARG A 217 0.74 7.86 -4.14
C ARG A 217 -0.41 8.26 -3.22
N LEU A 218 -0.49 7.64 -2.04
CA LEU A 218 -1.61 7.84 -1.10
C LEU A 218 -1.27 8.81 0.04
N SER A 219 0.01 9.02 0.31
CA SER A 219 0.48 9.93 1.36
C SER A 219 1.53 10.89 0.80
N ALA A 220 1.74 12.01 1.50
CA ALA A 220 2.76 13.01 1.18
C ALA A 220 4.10 12.73 1.88
N MET A 221 4.46 11.46 2.07
CA MET A 221 5.79 11.08 2.57
C MET A 221 6.89 11.44 1.55
N PRO A 222 8.13 11.74 1.96
CA PRO A 222 9.19 12.13 1.03
C PRO A 222 9.52 11.02 0.02
N GLU A 223 9.43 9.76 0.44
CA GLU A 223 9.61 8.59 -0.40
C GLU A 223 8.49 8.46 -1.44
N GLU A 224 7.25 8.82 -1.08
CA GLU A 224 6.12 8.89 -2.01
C GLU A 224 6.33 9.98 -3.06
N ILE A 225 6.78 11.17 -2.64
CA ILE A 225 7.04 12.30 -3.53
C ILE A 225 8.15 11.94 -4.53
N SER A 226 9.26 11.38 -4.05
CA SER A 226 10.43 11.06 -4.85
C SER A 226 10.26 9.84 -5.77
N ARG A 227 9.48 8.83 -5.38
CA ARG A 227 9.29 7.63 -6.21
C ARG A 227 8.42 7.93 -7.42
N ARG A 228 8.63 7.19 -8.51
CA ARG A 228 7.73 7.17 -9.67
C ARG A 228 6.92 5.87 -9.67
N PRO A 229 5.58 5.92 -9.59
CA PRO A 229 4.74 4.73 -9.72
C PRO A 229 5.03 3.95 -10.99
N GLN A 230 5.02 2.62 -10.88
CA GLN A 230 5.52 1.70 -11.89
C GLN A 230 4.80 0.35 -11.79
N VAL A 231 4.95 -0.47 -12.83
CA VAL A 231 4.44 -1.85 -12.89
C VAL A 231 5.59 -2.81 -13.21
N VAL A 232 5.40 -4.12 -12.97
CA VAL A 232 6.41 -5.15 -13.27
C VAL A 232 6.00 -5.92 -14.52
N LEU A 233 6.86 -5.99 -15.52
CA LEU A 233 6.74 -6.90 -16.64
C LEU A 233 7.59 -8.15 -16.34
N LEU A 234 6.94 -9.31 -16.23
CA LEU A 234 7.61 -10.60 -16.30
C LEU A 234 7.66 -11.04 -17.77
N ASP A 235 8.85 -11.33 -18.28
CA ASP A 235 9.04 -11.79 -19.65
C ASP A 235 9.77 -13.13 -19.69
N PHE A 236 9.01 -14.15 -20.07
CA PHE A 236 9.43 -15.53 -20.25
C PHE A 236 9.34 -15.91 -21.73
N SER A 237 9.56 -14.96 -22.67
CA SER A 237 9.67 -15.27 -24.09
C SER A 237 11.04 -15.82 -24.49
N SER A 238 12.08 -15.54 -23.68
CA SER A 238 13.43 -16.07 -23.88
C SER A 238 13.72 -17.27 -22.98
N ALA A 239 14.81 -18.00 -23.29
CA ALA A 239 15.28 -19.12 -22.47
C ALA A 239 15.55 -18.72 -21.00
N ALA A 240 16.04 -17.50 -20.77
CA ALA A 240 16.17 -16.95 -19.43
C ALA A 240 14.88 -16.21 -19.04
N ALA A 241 14.34 -16.51 -17.86
CA ALA A 241 13.26 -15.75 -17.25
C ALA A 241 13.76 -14.36 -16.84
N LYS A 242 13.07 -13.31 -17.27
CA LYS A 242 13.46 -11.92 -16.99
C LYS A 242 12.29 -11.16 -16.40
N TYR A 243 12.61 -10.07 -15.71
CA TYR A 243 11.63 -9.06 -15.34
C TYR A 243 12.21 -7.66 -15.55
N SER A 244 11.32 -6.68 -15.68
CA SER A 244 11.67 -5.26 -15.66
C SER A 244 10.56 -4.46 -15.00
N LYS A 245 10.93 -3.33 -14.38
CA LYS A 245 9.96 -2.35 -13.90
C LYS A 245 9.74 -1.29 -14.99
N ILE A 246 8.47 -0.98 -15.25
CA ILE A 246 8.05 0.01 -16.25
C ILE A 246 7.41 1.18 -15.49
N PRO A 247 8.10 2.33 -15.37
CA PRO A 247 7.51 3.54 -14.80
C PRO A 247 6.33 4.03 -15.62
N LEU A 248 5.26 4.43 -14.95
CA LEU A 248 4.08 4.98 -15.60
C LEU A 248 4.37 6.36 -16.16
N GLN A 249 4.05 6.56 -17.43
CA GLN A 249 4.20 7.83 -18.15
C GLN A 249 3.17 8.85 -17.67
N SER A 250 1.96 8.40 -17.33
CA SER A 250 0.90 9.24 -16.75
C SER A 250 1.18 9.69 -15.32
N ALA A 251 2.19 9.13 -14.64
CA ALA A 251 2.59 9.58 -13.32
C ALA A 251 3.39 10.90 -13.40
N LEU A 252 2.75 12.00 -13.03
CA LEU A 252 3.39 13.31 -12.87
C LEU A 252 4.44 13.28 -11.74
N PRO A 253 5.40 14.23 -11.72
CA PRO A 253 6.31 14.43 -10.59
C PRO A 253 5.56 14.55 -9.27
N GLY A 254 6.13 14.04 -8.17
CA GLY A 254 5.43 13.98 -6.88
C GLY A 254 5.06 15.36 -6.35
N GLU A 255 5.96 16.32 -6.52
CA GLU A 255 5.84 17.72 -6.10
C GLU A 255 4.72 18.46 -6.83
N GLN A 256 4.25 17.94 -7.97
CA GLN A 256 3.13 18.52 -8.72
C GLN A 256 1.77 17.99 -8.26
N VAL A 257 1.73 16.87 -7.52
CA VAL A 257 0.48 16.19 -7.15
C VAL A 257 0.32 16.01 -5.65
N LEU A 258 1.37 16.26 -4.86
CA LEU A 258 1.37 16.14 -3.41
C LEU A 258 1.84 17.44 -2.75
N ASP A 259 1.13 17.84 -1.70
CA ASP A 259 1.51 18.89 -0.77
C ASP A 259 1.69 18.31 0.64
N ARG A 260 2.87 18.58 1.20
CA ARG A 260 3.31 18.13 2.52
C ARG A 260 3.21 19.20 3.59
N SER A 261 2.86 20.44 3.22
CA SER A 261 2.82 21.59 4.14
C SER A 261 1.99 21.32 5.40
N HIS A 262 0.88 20.57 5.26
CA HIS A 262 0.05 20.18 6.40
C HIS A 262 0.75 19.22 7.39
N ILE A 263 1.59 18.31 6.90
CA ILE A 263 2.37 17.37 7.75
C ILE A 263 3.47 18.15 8.44
N ASP A 264 4.21 18.97 7.69
CA ASP A 264 5.34 19.71 8.23
C ASP A 264 4.88 20.74 9.27
N ALA A 265 3.73 21.38 9.07
CA ALA A 265 3.12 22.26 10.07
C ALA A 265 2.77 21.52 11.37
N LYS A 266 2.22 20.30 11.28
CA LYS A 266 1.87 19.49 12.46
C LYS A 266 3.11 19.02 13.21
N VAL A 267 4.11 18.50 12.49
CA VAL A 267 5.40 18.09 13.09
C VAL A 267 6.06 19.28 13.78
N PHE A 268 6.09 20.44 13.13
CA PHE A 268 6.66 21.66 13.72
C PHE A 268 5.91 22.12 14.99
N GLN A 269 4.58 22.00 15.02
CA GLN A 269 3.80 22.27 16.23
C GLN A 269 4.13 21.29 17.37
N GLU A 270 4.24 20.00 17.06
CA GLU A 270 4.61 18.96 18.03
C GLU A 270 6.04 19.15 18.56
N GLU A 271 7.00 19.48 17.70
CA GLU A 271 8.39 19.80 18.10
C GLU A 271 8.44 21.04 19.00
N LYS A 272 7.69 22.10 18.67
CA LYS A 272 7.59 23.29 19.51
C LYS A 272 7.00 22.97 20.88
N LEU A 273 5.96 22.14 20.93
CA LEU A 273 5.35 21.71 22.18
C LEU A 273 6.33 20.87 23.01
N ALA A 274 7.04 19.92 22.38
CA ALA A 274 8.03 19.09 23.05
C ALA A 274 9.20 19.92 23.60
N ALA A 275 9.75 20.85 22.82
CA ALA A 275 10.80 21.76 23.24
C ALA A 275 10.35 22.65 24.40
N PHE A 276 9.11 23.13 24.36
CA PHE A 276 8.51 23.89 25.46
C PHE A 276 8.42 23.05 26.74
N VAL A 277 7.87 21.84 26.68
CA VAL A 277 7.79 20.91 27.82
C VAL A 277 9.18 20.61 28.39
N GLN A 278 10.18 20.36 27.53
CA GLN A 278 11.57 20.17 27.97
C GLN A 278 12.15 21.39 28.67
N SER A 279 11.89 22.59 28.16
CA SER A 279 12.38 23.84 28.79
C SER A 279 11.83 24.04 30.21
N ILE A 280 10.60 23.59 30.48
CA ILE A 280 10.00 23.67 31.81
C ILE A 280 10.61 22.62 32.74
N LYS A 281 10.76 21.38 32.26
CA LYS A 281 11.43 20.30 33.02
C LYS A 281 12.90 20.62 33.34
N ALA A 282 13.58 21.37 32.47
CA ALA A 282 14.94 21.82 32.72
C ALA A 282 15.02 23.02 33.70
N ALA A 283 13.95 23.81 33.80
CA ALA A 283 13.85 24.95 34.71
C ALA A 283 13.46 24.56 36.15
N GLY A 284 13.19 23.28 36.43
CA GLY A 284 13.03 22.71 37.76
C GLY A 284 12.48 21.27 37.73
N GLU A 285 12.69 20.53 38.83
CA GLU A 285 12.12 19.18 39.03
C GLU A 285 10.60 19.27 39.22
N TYR A 286 9.86 19.37 38.11
CA TYR A 286 8.40 19.37 38.15
C TYR A 286 7.84 18.14 37.42
N GLU A 287 7.01 17.35 38.12
CA GLU A 287 6.10 16.41 37.49
C GLU A 287 4.96 17.21 36.86
N ILE A 288 4.93 17.25 35.53
CA ILE A 288 3.95 18.02 34.76
C ILE A 288 2.95 17.02 34.15
N SER A 289 1.71 17.07 34.62
CA SER A 289 0.59 16.23 34.15
C SER A 289 -0.34 16.93 33.15
N ASP A 290 -0.52 18.26 33.25
CA ASP A 290 -1.48 19.03 32.44
C ASP A 290 -0.88 20.38 31.97
N ILE A 291 -1.30 20.84 30.79
CA ILE A 291 -0.99 22.16 30.22
C ILE A 291 -1.46 23.31 31.12
N ASN A 292 -2.59 23.13 31.83
CA ASN A 292 -3.06 24.14 32.78
C ASN A 292 -2.08 24.30 33.96
N ASP A 293 -1.52 23.20 34.45
CA ASP A 293 -0.51 23.21 35.51
C ASP A 293 0.75 23.95 35.05
N ILE A 294 1.15 23.78 33.78
CA ILE A 294 2.28 24.52 33.20
C ILE A 294 2.07 26.02 33.28
N VAL A 295 0.92 26.52 32.83
CA VAL A 295 0.62 27.97 32.79
C VAL A 295 0.62 28.54 34.20
N ASN A 296 -0.02 27.84 35.13
CA ASN A 296 -0.06 28.23 36.54
C ASN A 296 1.34 28.31 37.14
N ASN A 297 2.20 27.31 36.88
CA ASN A 297 3.55 27.25 37.42
C ASN A 297 4.46 28.36 36.86
N ILE A 298 4.35 28.69 35.57
CA ILE A 298 5.12 29.79 34.97
C ILE A 298 4.70 31.14 35.58
N ALA A 299 3.40 31.36 35.77
CA ALA A 299 2.89 32.58 36.36
C ALA A 299 3.44 32.79 37.78
N VAL A 300 3.48 31.72 38.59
CA VAL A 300 4.06 31.74 39.94
C VAL A 300 5.58 32.00 39.90
N SER A 301 6.32 31.24 39.08
CA SER A 301 7.79 31.34 39.00
C SER A 301 8.26 32.73 38.56
N LYS A 302 7.57 33.34 37.59
CA LYS A 302 7.93 34.65 37.02
C LYS A 302 7.22 35.83 37.68
N LYS A 303 6.42 35.60 38.74
CA LYS A 303 5.60 36.63 39.42
C LYS A 303 4.76 37.45 38.44
N LEU A 304 4.11 36.78 37.49
CA LEU A 304 3.26 37.44 36.50
C LEU A 304 1.95 37.91 37.17
N PRO A 305 1.35 39.02 36.71
CA PRO A 305 0.03 39.45 37.15
C PRO A 305 -1.04 38.39 36.86
N ASP A 306 -2.03 38.27 37.76
CA ASP A 306 -3.12 37.29 37.62
C ASP A 306 -3.90 37.46 36.30
N GLU A 307 -4.09 38.69 35.85
CA GLU A 307 -4.75 39.00 34.56
C GLU A 307 -4.05 38.32 33.36
N VAL A 308 -2.72 38.22 33.39
CA VAL A 308 -1.93 37.58 32.32
C VAL A 308 -2.09 36.06 32.35
N ARG A 309 -2.15 35.47 33.56
CA ARG A 309 -2.40 34.05 33.74
C ARG A 309 -3.81 33.68 33.28
N GLU A 310 -4.81 34.45 33.69
CA GLU A 310 -6.21 34.22 33.33
C GLU A 310 -6.45 34.34 31.84
N GLU A 311 -5.87 35.35 31.17
CA GLU A 311 -5.96 35.49 29.73
C GLU A 311 -5.28 34.33 28.98
N ALA A 312 -4.15 33.82 29.49
CA ALA A 312 -3.50 32.65 28.91
C ALA A 312 -4.36 31.38 29.03
N LEU A 313 -4.95 31.12 30.20
CA LEU A 313 -5.87 29.99 30.41
C LEU A 313 -7.13 30.10 29.55
N LYS A 314 -7.69 31.31 29.42
CA LYS A 314 -8.86 31.58 28.57
C LYS A 314 -8.60 31.26 27.10
N ARG A 315 -7.43 31.64 26.57
CA ARG A 315 -7.04 31.31 25.18
C ARG A 315 -6.86 29.82 24.97
N LEU A 316 -6.29 29.11 25.95
CA LEU A 316 -6.15 27.66 25.90
C LEU A 316 -7.50 26.94 25.88
N ALA A 317 -8.44 27.36 26.73
CA ALA A 317 -9.80 26.83 26.76
C ALA A 317 -10.52 27.02 25.40
N ALA A 318 -10.42 28.21 24.80
CA ALA A 318 -11.04 28.50 23.50
C ALA A 318 -10.47 27.62 22.35
N VAL A 319 -9.18 27.27 22.41
CA VAL A 319 -8.55 26.36 21.46
C VAL A 319 -8.97 24.90 21.71
N GLN A 320 -9.10 24.48 22.97
CA GLN A 320 -9.60 23.14 23.31
C GLN A 320 -11.05 22.92 22.84
N GLU A 321 -11.92 23.93 23.00
CA GLU A 321 -13.30 23.90 22.51
C GLU A 321 -13.42 23.81 20.98
N THR A 322 -12.40 24.25 20.23
CA THR A 322 -12.38 24.15 18.77
C THR A 322 -11.73 22.86 18.25
N LEU A 323 -11.08 22.09 19.12
CA LEU A 323 -10.43 20.81 18.79
C LEU A 323 -11.30 19.59 19.17
N SER A 324 -12.35 19.78 19.97
CA SER A 324 -13.39 18.79 20.30
C SER A 324 -14.53 18.79 19.29
#